data_AF-A0A087RZB5-F1
#
_entry.id   AF-A0A087RZB5-F1
#
_cell.length_a   1.000
_cell.length_b   1.000
_cell.length_c   1.000
_cell.angle_alpha   90.00
_cell.angle_beta   90.00
_cell.angle_gamma   90.00
#
_symmetry.space_group_name_H-M   'P 1'
#
loop_
_entity.id
_entity.type
_entity.pdbx_description
1 polymer ?
#
loop_
_entity_poly.entity_id
_entity_poly.type
_entity_poly.pdbx_seq_one_letter_code
_entity_poly.pdbx_strand_id
1 'polypeptide(L)'
;MLQKKSDEFEQLYEKYDKLKMKVKELSQENQIYSHMCKKIETNSKDLKKSQSNLKKQLDQKLHSQLESEQEKLLLEKQLERSESSSKKSQKKYYVALVMAALSIAIISGAYSIMFAELAGQQYKIEVTPKPTGYTIQNLRGDTINTFLSWRLVPGDTLRVNIINSDNYDPEKIEVIKKTILSEKQLEIDNSLMHKGPKGTTSILYEGWLGALNDASKTDTNLFVPTNIEVIESNNGEGDITIELTNRKNADGFAGWTNSIADDSQNQILKSRITIFAVDSLSLAELETIVRHEMGHALGLAHSTDPEDLMYPTIQTNFPYISECDVDAIESLYDGQNTSEVICEI
;
A
#
# COMPACT_ATOMS: atom_id res chain seq x y z
N MET A 1 18.56 -66.42 19.76
CA MET A 1 19.41 -65.45 20.49
C MET A 1 20.12 -64.47 19.54
N LEU A 2 20.66 -64.94 18.40
CA LEU A 2 21.27 -64.09 17.36
C LEU A 2 20.26 -63.17 16.65
N GLN A 3 19.09 -63.69 16.24
CA GLN A 3 18.05 -62.89 15.58
C GLN A 3 17.58 -61.71 16.45
N LYS A 4 17.25 -61.97 17.72
CA LYS A 4 16.81 -60.95 18.68
C LYS A 4 17.86 -59.84 18.89
N LYS A 5 19.15 -60.19 18.89
CA LYS A 5 20.24 -59.20 18.98
C LYS A 5 20.39 -58.38 17.69
N SER A 6 20.09 -58.97 16.53
CA SER A 6 20.06 -58.26 15.24
C SER A 6 18.93 -57.24 15.22
N ASP A 7 17.73 -57.65 15.62
CA ASP A 7 16.55 -56.78 15.64
C ASP A 7 16.72 -55.62 16.65
N GLU A 8 17.33 -55.89 17.82
CA GLU A 8 17.67 -54.85 18.81
C GLU A 8 18.72 -53.86 18.26
N PHE A 9 19.67 -54.32 17.45
CA PHE A 9 20.69 -53.46 16.84
C PHE A 9 20.09 -52.57 15.75
N GLU A 10 19.20 -53.13 14.93
CA GLU A 10 18.51 -52.41 13.85
C GLU A 10 17.59 -51.30 14.41
N GLN A 11 16.85 -51.59 15.49
CA GLN A 11 16.07 -50.59 16.22
C GLN A 11 16.94 -49.48 16.83
N LEU A 12 18.13 -49.82 17.32
CA LEU A 12 19.07 -48.84 17.86
C LEU A 12 19.60 -47.91 16.77
N TYR A 13 19.88 -48.46 15.58
CA TYR A 13 20.32 -47.70 14.41
C TYR A 13 19.23 -46.74 13.91
N GLU A 14 17.98 -47.20 13.80
CA GLU A 14 16.86 -46.32 13.43
C GLU A 14 16.68 -45.16 14.43
N LYS A 15 16.82 -45.45 15.72
CA LYS A 15 16.72 -44.42 16.77
C LYS A 15 17.87 -43.43 16.69
N TYR A 16 19.08 -43.89 16.39
CA TYR A 16 20.25 -43.05 16.17
C TYR A 16 20.07 -42.11 14.97
N ASP A 17 19.57 -42.63 13.84
CA ASP A 17 19.33 -41.81 12.64
C ASP A 17 18.23 -40.77 12.85
N LYS A 18 17.13 -41.13 13.53
CA LYS A 18 16.09 -40.17 13.93
C LYS A 18 16.65 -39.07 14.82
N LEU A 19 17.49 -39.42 15.78
CA LEU A 19 18.12 -38.44 16.68
C LEU A 19 19.08 -37.51 15.91
N LYS A 20 19.85 -38.06 14.97
CA LYS A 20 20.75 -37.30 14.11
C LYS A 20 19.99 -36.32 13.21
N MET A 21 18.85 -36.73 12.65
CA MET A 21 17.96 -35.83 11.91
C MET A 21 17.42 -34.71 12.79
N LYS A 22 16.96 -35.02 14.00
CA LYS A 22 16.43 -34.00 14.94
C LYS A 22 17.50 -33.00 15.36
N VAL A 23 18.74 -33.44 15.58
CA VAL A 23 19.87 -32.54 15.88
C VAL A 23 20.17 -31.61 14.71
N LYS A 24 20.06 -32.10 13.46
CA LYS A 24 20.25 -31.27 12.27
C LYS A 24 19.16 -30.21 12.12
N GLU A 25 17.90 -30.59 12.36
CA GLU A 25 16.75 -29.68 12.34
C GLU A 25 16.88 -28.58 13.42
N LEU A 26 17.19 -28.97 14.66
CA LEU A 26 17.45 -28.02 15.75
C LEU A 26 18.64 -27.09 15.47
N SER A 27 19.67 -27.59 14.77
CA SER A 27 20.80 -26.76 14.34
C SER A 27 20.38 -25.72 13.30
N GLN A 28 19.43 -26.04 12.41
CA GLN A 28 18.91 -25.11 11.41
C GLN A 28 18.00 -24.06 12.06
N GLU A 29 17.11 -24.47 12.97
CA GLU A 29 16.28 -23.55 13.75
C GLU A 29 17.14 -22.55 14.53
N ASN A 30 18.21 -23.01 15.20
CA ASN A 30 19.13 -22.12 15.91
C ASN A 30 19.83 -21.11 15.00
N GLN A 31 20.15 -21.49 13.75
CA GLN A 31 20.72 -20.55 12.78
C GLN A 31 19.71 -19.48 12.36
N ILE A 32 18.45 -19.86 12.17
CA ILE A 32 17.35 -18.94 11.87
C ILE A 32 17.14 -17.96 13.04
N TYR A 33 17.05 -18.46 14.27
CA TYR A 33 16.91 -17.62 15.46
C TYR A 33 18.10 -16.66 15.63
N SER A 34 19.33 -17.13 15.39
CA SER A 34 20.52 -16.26 15.44
C SER A 34 20.45 -15.13 14.41
N HIS A 35 19.96 -15.42 13.19
CA HIS A 35 19.77 -14.42 12.15
C HIS A 35 18.67 -13.41 12.54
N MET A 36 17.54 -13.88 13.08
CA MET A 36 16.48 -13.01 13.57
C MET A 36 16.96 -12.07 14.69
N CYS A 37 17.72 -12.59 15.66
CA CYS A 37 18.29 -11.76 16.73
C CYS A 37 19.22 -10.68 16.19
N LYS A 38 20.09 -10.99 15.20
CA LYS A 38 20.95 -9.99 14.55
C LYS A 38 20.15 -8.93 13.81
N LYS A 39 19.06 -9.31 13.14
CA LYS A 39 18.17 -8.36 12.46
C LYS A 39 17.49 -7.43 13.47
N ILE A 40 16.99 -7.98 14.58
CA ILE A 40 16.39 -7.20 15.68
C ILE A 40 17.41 -6.22 16.29
N GLU A 41 18.65 -6.65 16.52
CA GLU A 41 19.70 -5.76 17.02
C GLU A 41 20.04 -4.63 16.04
N THR A 42 20.04 -4.91 14.74
CA THR A 42 20.31 -3.93 13.68
C THR A 42 19.19 -2.91 13.62
N ASN A 43 17.93 -3.36 13.55
CA ASN A 43 16.76 -2.48 13.58
C ASN A 43 16.72 -1.63 14.86
N SER A 44 17.08 -2.19 16.02
CA SER A 44 17.16 -1.43 17.27
C SER A 44 18.22 -0.33 17.23
N LYS A 45 19.36 -0.57 16.56
CA LYS A 45 20.39 0.46 16.35
C LYS A 45 19.91 1.55 15.38
N ASP A 46 19.23 1.17 14.31
CA ASP A 46 18.71 2.11 13.32
C ASP A 46 17.58 2.97 13.90
N LEU A 47 16.68 2.39 14.69
CA LEU A 47 15.67 3.11 15.48
C LEU A 47 16.31 4.13 16.42
N LYS A 48 17.37 3.75 17.16
CA LYS A 48 18.10 4.68 18.03
C LYS A 48 18.76 5.81 17.24
N LYS A 49 19.29 5.52 16.06
CA LYS A 49 19.90 6.51 15.17
C LYS A 49 18.84 7.47 14.62
N SER A 50 17.69 6.96 14.19
CA SER A 50 16.55 7.75 13.74
C SER A 50 16.02 8.66 14.85
N GLN A 51 15.84 8.12 16.06
CA GLN A 51 15.45 8.91 17.24
C GLN A 51 16.46 10.01 17.56
N SER A 52 17.76 9.74 17.44
CA SER A 52 18.80 10.75 17.63
C SER A 52 18.78 11.83 16.54
N ASN A 53 18.51 11.47 15.29
CA ASN A 53 18.38 12.43 14.20
C ASN A 53 17.13 13.30 14.36
N LEU A 54 16.00 12.69 14.73
CA LEU A 54 14.76 13.40 15.00
C LEU A 54 14.93 14.39 16.16
N LYS A 55 15.64 13.98 17.23
CA LYS A 55 15.99 14.88 18.33
C LYS A 55 16.86 16.06 17.86
N LYS A 56 17.87 15.81 17.02
CA LYS A 56 18.70 16.90 16.45
C LYS A 56 17.88 17.86 15.59
N GLN A 57 16.96 17.34 14.76
CA GLN A 57 16.06 18.17 13.96
C GLN A 57 15.12 18.99 14.84
N LEU A 58 14.59 18.41 15.92
CA LEU A 58 13.76 19.10 16.89
C LEU A 58 14.54 20.21 17.60
N ASP A 59 15.78 19.94 18.04
CA ASP A 59 16.66 20.91 18.67
C ASP A 59 17.03 22.04 17.70
N GLN A 60 17.29 21.74 16.42
CA GLN A 60 17.53 22.74 15.38
C GLN A 60 16.30 23.61 15.13
N LYS A 61 15.11 23.00 15.07
CA LYS A 61 13.85 23.72 14.86
C LYS A 61 13.53 24.60 16.06
N LEU A 62 13.79 24.12 17.28
CA LEU A 62 13.66 24.89 18.51
C LEU A 62 14.67 26.05 18.56
N HIS A 63 15.91 25.82 18.14
CA HIS A 63 16.93 26.86 18.05
C HIS A 63 16.54 27.96 17.06
N SER A 64 16.08 27.57 15.87
CA SER A 64 15.58 28.51 14.85
C SER A 64 14.36 29.30 15.35
N GLN A 65 13.45 28.67 16.11
CA GLN A 65 12.34 29.39 16.73
C GLN A 65 12.82 30.38 17.80
N LEU A 66 13.79 30.00 18.64
CA LEU A 66 14.38 30.89 19.63
C LEU A 66 15.12 32.06 18.98
N GLU A 67 15.84 31.83 17.89
CA GLU A 67 16.48 32.89 17.11
C GLU A 67 15.44 33.84 16.50
N SER A 68 14.35 33.30 15.94
CA SER A 68 13.24 34.12 15.42
C SER A 68 12.54 34.91 16.53
N GLU A 69 12.37 34.35 17.73
CA GLU A 69 11.87 35.10 18.89
C GLU A 69 12.85 36.18 19.36
N GLN A 70 14.16 35.91 19.35
CA GLN A 70 15.18 36.91 19.66
C GLN A 70 15.22 38.04 18.63
N GLU A 71 15.09 37.72 17.33
CA GLU A 71 14.94 38.72 16.28
C GLU A 71 13.68 39.56 16.48
N LYS A 72 12.54 38.94 16.81
CA LYS A 72 11.31 39.66 17.16
C LYS A 72 11.49 40.56 18.37
N LEU A 73 12.19 40.11 19.41
CA LEU A 73 12.52 40.92 20.60
C LEU A 73 13.46 42.10 20.27
N LEU A 74 14.40 41.91 19.35
CA LEU A 74 15.29 42.96 18.87
C LEU A 74 14.55 43.98 18.00
N LEU A 75 13.67 43.50 17.10
CA LEU A 75 12.74 44.33 16.34
C LEU A 75 11.79 45.09 17.25
N GLU A 76 11.25 44.44 18.29
CA GLU A 76 10.39 45.08 19.29
C GLU A 76 11.18 46.13 20.09
N LYS A 77 12.42 45.87 20.50
CA LYS A 77 13.28 46.89 21.13
C LYS A 77 13.62 48.06 20.20
N GLN A 78 13.81 47.80 18.91
CA GLN A 78 14.02 48.85 17.89
C GLN A 78 12.74 49.68 17.68
N LEU A 79 11.59 49.02 17.58
CA LEU A 79 10.27 49.65 17.57
C LEU A 79 10.05 50.46 18.85
N GLU A 80 10.42 49.93 20.01
CA GLU A 80 10.29 50.62 21.28
C GLU A 80 11.16 51.88 21.38
N ARG A 81 12.32 51.90 20.69
CA ARG A 81 13.20 53.06 20.55
C ARG A 81 12.65 54.10 19.56
N SER A 82 11.86 53.67 18.57
CA SER A 82 11.16 54.54 17.62
C SER A 82 9.85 55.11 18.18
N GLU A 83 9.23 54.39 19.13
CA GLU A 83 7.95 54.72 19.77
C GLU A 83 8.14 55.47 21.10
N SER A 84 9.22 56.23 21.30
CA SER A 84 9.34 57.09 22.48
C SER A 84 8.35 58.27 22.50
N SER A 85 7.37 58.31 21.60
CA SER A 85 6.39 59.40 21.50
C SER A 85 4.89 59.00 21.58
N SER A 86 4.51 57.71 21.66
CA SER A 86 3.07 57.36 21.66
C SER A 86 2.81 55.94 22.18
N LYS A 87 2.55 55.70 23.48
CA LYS A 87 2.76 54.33 24.02
C LYS A 87 1.79 53.67 25.01
N LYS A 88 0.55 54.13 25.21
CA LYS A 88 -0.39 53.36 26.07
C LYS A 88 -1.64 52.79 25.39
N SER A 89 -2.10 53.39 24.28
CA SER A 89 -3.29 52.90 23.58
C SER A 89 -2.95 51.83 22.52
N GLN A 90 -1.85 51.99 21.79
CA GLN A 90 -1.46 51.10 20.69
C GLN A 90 -0.99 49.70 21.14
N LYS A 91 -0.32 49.59 22.30
CA LYS A 91 0.15 48.29 22.86
C LYS A 91 -1.01 47.36 23.25
N LYS A 92 -2.13 47.91 23.75
CA LYS A 92 -3.36 47.14 24.04
C LYS A 92 -4.02 46.63 22.77
N TYR A 93 -3.96 47.43 21.69
CA TYR A 93 -4.54 47.09 20.40
C TYR A 93 -3.75 45.96 19.70
N TYR A 94 -2.41 46.02 19.76
CA TYR A 94 -1.55 44.96 19.20
C TYR A 94 -1.67 43.63 19.94
N VAL A 95 -1.73 43.63 21.28
CA VAL A 95 -1.97 42.41 22.06
C VAL A 95 -3.34 41.82 21.77
N ALA A 96 -4.38 42.67 21.62
CA ALA A 96 -5.70 42.21 21.22
C ALA A 96 -5.71 41.60 19.81
N LEU A 97 -4.97 42.19 18.86
CA LEU A 97 -4.81 41.65 17.50
C LEU A 97 -4.06 40.33 17.46
N VAL A 98 -2.99 40.17 18.24
CA VAL A 98 -2.24 38.91 18.32
C VAL A 98 -3.06 37.82 19.00
N MET A 99 -3.80 38.15 20.05
CA MET A 99 -4.73 37.20 20.69
C MET A 99 -5.90 36.85 19.77
N ALA A 100 -6.42 37.80 18.99
CA ALA A 100 -7.42 37.55 17.95
C ALA A 100 -6.85 36.66 16.83
N ALA A 101 -5.63 36.92 16.36
CA ALA A 101 -4.97 36.11 15.35
C ALA A 101 -4.65 34.69 15.86
N LEU A 102 -4.22 34.53 17.11
CA LEU A 102 -3.99 33.23 17.75
C LEU A 102 -5.30 32.47 17.98
N SER A 103 -6.36 33.15 18.41
CA SER A 103 -7.67 32.51 18.55
C SER A 103 -8.27 32.15 17.19
N ILE A 104 -8.10 32.98 16.15
CA ILE A 104 -8.47 32.64 14.77
C ILE A 104 -7.63 31.47 14.27
N ALA A 105 -6.32 31.42 14.54
CA ALA A 105 -5.45 30.32 14.12
C ALA A 105 -5.72 29.00 14.86
N ILE A 106 -6.08 29.06 16.15
CA ILE A 106 -6.50 27.89 16.94
C ILE A 106 -7.86 27.41 16.46
N ILE A 107 -8.80 28.34 16.23
CA ILE A 107 -10.12 28.03 15.70
C ILE A 107 -9.99 27.45 14.29
N SER A 108 -9.18 28.05 13.41
CA SER A 108 -8.98 27.60 12.03
C SER A 108 -8.21 26.28 11.97
N GLY A 109 -7.17 26.08 12.78
CA GLY A 109 -6.43 24.83 12.87
C GLY A 109 -7.30 23.69 13.41
N ALA A 110 -8.08 23.93 14.46
CA ALA A 110 -9.04 22.96 14.98
C ALA A 110 -10.20 22.71 13.99
N TYR A 111 -10.68 23.74 13.28
CA TYR A 111 -11.68 23.60 12.22
C TYR A 111 -11.14 22.77 11.07
N SER A 112 -9.91 23.01 10.62
CA SER A 112 -9.27 22.28 9.52
C SER A 112 -9.05 20.80 9.88
N ILE A 113 -8.60 20.50 11.10
CA ILE A 113 -8.41 19.13 11.57
C ILE A 113 -9.76 18.39 11.69
N MET A 114 -10.78 19.05 12.24
CA MET A 114 -12.12 18.46 12.33
C MET A 114 -12.77 18.28 10.95
N PHE A 115 -12.52 19.18 10.01
CA PHE A 115 -13.03 19.10 8.64
C PHE A 115 -12.32 18.01 7.83
N ALA A 116 -11.00 17.83 7.99
CA ALA A 116 -10.26 16.75 7.34
C ALA A 116 -10.77 15.36 7.79
N GLU A 117 -11.04 15.19 9.09
CA GLU A 117 -11.65 13.97 9.60
C GLU A 117 -13.08 13.75 9.05
N LEU A 118 -13.92 14.80 9.09
CA LEU A 118 -15.29 14.72 8.54
C LEU A 118 -15.29 14.43 7.03
N ALA A 119 -14.35 15.04 6.30
CA ALA A 119 -14.17 14.82 4.87
C ALA A 119 -13.65 13.40 4.60
N GLY A 120 -12.74 12.86 5.41
CA GLY A 120 -12.24 11.49 5.29
C GLY A 120 -13.34 10.44 5.53
N GLN A 121 -14.23 10.68 6.49
CA GLN A 121 -15.33 9.77 6.82
C GLN A 121 -16.30 9.51 5.65
N GLN A 122 -16.44 10.45 4.72
CA GLN A 122 -17.31 10.28 3.55
C GLN A 122 -16.79 9.20 2.57
N TYR A 123 -15.50 8.87 2.65
CA TYR A 123 -14.85 7.85 1.82
C TYR A 123 -14.80 6.48 2.47
N LYS A 124 -15.26 6.37 3.73
CA LYS A 124 -15.31 5.11 4.45
C LYS A 124 -16.37 4.19 3.83
N ILE A 125 -15.97 2.96 3.53
CA ILE A 125 -16.82 1.92 2.98
C ILE A 125 -16.93 0.79 4.00
N GLU A 126 -18.14 0.37 4.33
CA GLU A 126 -18.33 -0.85 5.12
C GLU A 126 -18.10 -2.07 4.22
N VAL A 127 -16.92 -2.68 4.35
CA VAL A 127 -16.53 -3.85 3.56
C VAL A 127 -16.79 -5.12 4.38
N THR A 128 -17.57 -6.04 3.82
CA THR A 128 -17.61 -7.41 4.34
C THR A 128 -16.35 -8.13 3.88
N PRO A 129 -15.62 -8.88 4.74
CA PRO A 129 -14.36 -9.53 4.36
C PRO A 129 -14.47 -10.29 3.04
N LYS A 130 -13.64 -9.91 2.06
CA LYS A 130 -13.62 -10.51 0.71
C LYS A 130 -12.31 -11.26 0.49
N PRO A 131 -12.29 -12.60 0.62
CA PRO A 131 -11.13 -13.39 0.23
C PRO A 131 -10.88 -13.26 -1.27
N THR A 132 -9.62 -13.08 -1.64
CA THR A 132 -9.13 -13.04 -3.02
C THR A 132 -8.02 -14.06 -3.21
N GLY A 133 -7.69 -14.35 -4.46
CA GLY A 133 -6.60 -15.25 -4.78
C GLY A 133 -5.94 -14.90 -6.10
N TYR A 134 -4.68 -15.28 -6.25
CA TYR A 134 -3.98 -15.07 -7.50
C TYR A 134 -2.98 -16.19 -7.77
N THR A 135 -2.64 -16.34 -9.06
CA THR A 135 -1.58 -17.24 -9.53
C THR A 135 -0.79 -16.60 -10.66
N ILE A 136 0.51 -16.87 -10.68
CA ILE A 136 1.39 -16.53 -11.80
C ILE A 136 1.94 -17.84 -12.36
N GLN A 137 1.78 -18.05 -13.66
CA GLN A 137 2.21 -19.25 -14.35
C GLN A 137 3.22 -18.90 -15.44
N ASN A 138 4.28 -19.71 -15.58
CA ASN A 138 5.17 -19.59 -16.73
C ASN A 138 4.53 -20.20 -18.00
N LEU A 139 5.20 -20.08 -19.14
CA LEU A 139 4.75 -20.64 -20.42
C LEU A 139 4.62 -22.18 -20.44
N ARG A 140 5.17 -22.89 -19.43
CA ARG A 140 5.01 -24.34 -19.26
C ARG A 140 3.79 -24.72 -18.40
N GLY A 141 3.16 -23.73 -17.78
CA GLY A 141 2.04 -23.93 -16.85
C GLY A 141 2.49 -24.18 -15.40
N ASP A 142 3.79 -24.06 -15.10
CA ASP A 142 4.27 -24.16 -13.71
C ASP A 142 3.93 -22.86 -12.98
N THR A 143 3.38 -22.98 -11.76
CA THR A 143 3.21 -21.83 -10.87
C THR A 143 4.57 -21.32 -10.41
N ILE A 144 4.80 -20.02 -10.53
CA ILE A 144 6.02 -19.36 -10.09
C ILE A 144 5.71 -18.38 -8.96
N ASN A 145 6.62 -18.29 -7.99
CA ASN A 145 6.50 -17.39 -6.84
C ASN A 145 7.44 -16.19 -7.02
N THR A 146 7.30 -15.49 -8.15
CA THR A 146 8.04 -14.26 -8.45
C THR A 146 7.10 -13.26 -9.07
N PHE A 147 7.24 -12.01 -8.66
CA PHE A 147 6.40 -10.90 -9.08
C PHE A 147 7.10 -10.22 -10.24
N LEU A 148 6.33 -9.99 -11.30
CA LEU A 148 6.85 -9.63 -12.59
C LEU A 148 6.11 -8.40 -13.06
N SER A 149 6.83 -7.46 -13.66
CA SER A 149 6.24 -6.26 -14.25
C SER A 149 5.77 -6.55 -15.68
N TRP A 150 4.98 -5.64 -16.23
CA TRP A 150 4.84 -5.53 -17.67
C TRP A 150 6.14 -4.96 -18.27
N ARG A 151 6.48 -5.33 -19.52
CA ARG A 151 7.62 -4.79 -20.27
C ARG A 151 7.12 -3.95 -21.44
N LEU A 152 6.63 -2.77 -21.11
CA LEU A 152 6.12 -1.80 -22.07
C LEU A 152 7.19 -0.73 -22.35
N VAL A 153 7.06 -0.04 -23.48
CA VAL A 153 7.89 1.13 -23.82
C VAL A 153 7.04 2.40 -23.82
N PRO A 154 7.66 3.60 -23.71
CA PRO A 154 6.92 4.86 -23.76
C PRO A 154 6.05 4.96 -25.02
N GLY A 155 4.75 5.19 -24.82
CA GLY A 155 3.76 5.27 -25.90
C GLY A 155 2.96 3.99 -26.13
N ASP A 156 3.35 2.86 -25.53
CA ASP A 156 2.52 1.67 -25.52
C ASP A 156 1.23 1.90 -24.73
N THR A 157 0.16 1.22 -25.12
CA THR A 157 -1.13 1.24 -24.43
C THR A 157 -1.35 -0.12 -23.77
N LEU A 158 -1.53 -0.13 -22.45
CA LEU A 158 -2.00 -1.31 -21.73
C LEU A 158 -3.52 -1.42 -21.91
N ARG A 159 -3.97 -2.43 -22.65
CA ARG A 159 -5.39 -2.63 -22.94
C ARG A 159 -6.04 -3.54 -21.90
N VAL A 160 -7.11 -3.05 -21.29
CA VAL A 160 -7.94 -3.81 -20.36
C VAL A 160 -9.28 -4.08 -21.03
N ASN A 161 -9.66 -5.35 -21.15
CA ASN A 161 -10.91 -5.74 -21.80
C ASN A 161 -11.89 -6.31 -20.78
N ILE A 162 -13.10 -5.75 -20.72
CA ILE A 162 -14.18 -6.26 -19.88
C ILE A 162 -15.01 -7.24 -20.71
N ILE A 163 -14.97 -8.51 -20.33
CA ILE A 163 -15.64 -9.61 -21.02
C ILE A 163 -17.04 -9.83 -20.43
N ASN A 164 -18.01 -10.06 -21.32
CA ASN A 164 -19.42 -10.27 -21.00
C ASN A 164 -20.09 -9.03 -20.38
N SER A 165 -19.60 -7.82 -20.65
CA SER A 165 -20.15 -6.59 -20.08
C SER A 165 -21.63 -6.37 -20.42
N ASP A 166 -22.04 -6.83 -21.60
CA ASP A 166 -23.42 -6.81 -22.12
C ASP A 166 -24.43 -7.61 -21.27
N ASN A 167 -23.96 -8.49 -20.39
CA ASN A 167 -24.81 -9.32 -19.54
C ASN A 167 -25.10 -8.71 -18.15
N TYR A 168 -24.48 -7.57 -17.81
CA TYR A 168 -24.58 -6.96 -16.49
C TYR A 168 -25.11 -5.53 -16.55
N ASP A 169 -25.52 -5.02 -15.40
CA ASP A 169 -25.96 -3.63 -15.26
C ASP A 169 -24.86 -2.67 -15.75
N PRO A 170 -25.17 -1.73 -16.68
CA PRO A 170 -24.21 -0.73 -17.13
C PRO A 170 -23.53 0.04 -15.99
N GLU A 171 -24.22 0.27 -14.87
CA GLU A 171 -23.62 0.94 -13.70
C GLU A 171 -22.44 0.14 -13.12
N LYS A 172 -22.51 -1.20 -13.15
CA LYS A 172 -21.39 -2.08 -12.74
C LYS A 172 -20.19 -1.94 -13.66
N ILE A 173 -20.44 -1.77 -14.95
CA ILE A 173 -19.37 -1.60 -15.95
C ILE A 173 -18.69 -0.24 -15.77
N GLU A 174 -19.46 0.81 -15.50
CA GLU A 174 -18.92 2.15 -15.26
C GLU A 174 -18.08 2.21 -13.98
N VAL A 175 -18.47 1.53 -12.90
CA VAL A 175 -17.62 1.47 -11.70
C VAL A 175 -16.33 0.69 -11.92
N ILE A 176 -16.33 -0.37 -12.75
CA ILE A 176 -15.10 -1.08 -13.16
C ILE A 176 -14.18 -0.15 -13.95
N LYS A 177 -14.72 0.59 -14.94
CA LYS A 177 -13.93 1.57 -15.70
C LYS A 177 -13.36 2.63 -14.79
N LYS A 178 -14.15 3.13 -13.83
CA LYS A 178 -13.74 4.14 -12.86
C LYS A 178 -12.59 3.65 -11.96
N THR A 179 -12.62 2.42 -11.46
CA THR A 179 -11.52 1.88 -10.62
C THR A 179 -10.21 1.69 -11.39
N ILE A 180 -10.27 1.65 -12.74
CA ILE A 180 -9.09 1.57 -13.59
C ILE A 180 -8.62 2.97 -14.00
N LEU A 181 -9.53 3.81 -14.50
CA LEU A 181 -9.22 5.06 -15.20
C LEU A 181 -9.29 6.33 -14.34
N SER A 182 -9.81 6.27 -13.11
CA SER A 182 -9.86 7.47 -12.27
C SER A 182 -8.45 7.91 -11.86
N GLU A 183 -8.15 9.19 -12.09
CA GLU A 183 -6.93 9.86 -11.63
C GLU A 183 -7.13 10.56 -10.27
N LYS A 184 -8.32 10.42 -9.67
CA LYS A 184 -8.69 11.13 -8.46
C LYS A 184 -7.86 10.65 -7.26
N GLN A 185 -7.21 11.61 -6.61
CA GLN A 185 -6.56 11.44 -5.31
C GLN A 185 -7.53 11.79 -4.17
N LEU A 186 -7.40 11.07 -3.07
CA LEU A 186 -8.16 11.23 -1.83
C LEU A 186 -7.17 11.50 -0.70
N GLU A 187 -7.39 12.57 0.06
CA GLU A 187 -6.59 12.86 1.24
C GLU A 187 -7.36 12.40 2.49
N ILE A 188 -6.85 11.37 3.17
CA ILE A 188 -7.51 10.73 4.31
C ILE A 188 -6.68 10.95 5.58
N ASP A 189 -7.32 11.39 6.66
CA ASP A 189 -6.65 11.53 7.95
C ASP A 189 -6.21 10.15 8.47
N ASN A 190 -4.93 10.03 8.80
CA ASN A 190 -4.29 8.79 9.22
C ASN A 190 -4.88 8.20 10.51
N SER A 191 -5.52 9.02 11.35
CA SER A 191 -6.24 8.53 12.53
C SER A 191 -7.45 7.67 12.18
N LEU A 192 -8.03 7.85 10.98
CA LEU A 192 -9.13 7.02 10.48
C LEU A 192 -8.69 5.64 9.99
N MET A 193 -7.43 5.52 9.58
CA MET A 193 -6.83 4.30 9.03
C MET A 193 -5.88 3.61 10.01
N HIS A 194 -5.77 4.12 11.25
CA HIS A 194 -4.82 3.63 12.26
C HIS A 194 -3.34 3.73 11.84
N LYS A 195 -3.01 4.60 10.88
CA LYS A 195 -1.66 4.82 10.33
C LYS A 195 -0.89 5.99 10.96
N GLY A 196 -1.51 6.74 11.88
CA GLY A 196 -0.83 7.91 12.46
C GLY A 196 -1.68 8.79 13.38
N PRO A 197 -1.06 9.84 13.94
CA PRO A 197 -1.76 10.79 14.79
C PRO A 197 -2.71 11.67 13.98
N LYS A 198 -3.77 12.14 14.65
CA LYS A 198 -4.76 13.05 14.07
C LYS A 198 -4.12 14.31 13.49
N GLY A 199 -4.59 14.74 12.32
CA GLY A 199 -4.05 15.90 11.60
C GLY A 199 -2.83 15.58 10.72
N THR A 200 -2.48 14.30 10.59
CA THR A 200 -1.62 13.82 9.50
C THR A 200 -2.49 13.09 8.47
N THR A 201 -2.18 13.24 7.19
CA THR A 201 -2.96 12.69 6.10
C THR A 201 -2.09 11.79 5.23
N SER A 202 -2.73 10.81 4.60
CA SER A 202 -2.16 9.98 3.54
C SER A 202 -2.97 10.16 2.27
N ILE A 203 -2.28 10.00 1.15
CA ILE A 203 -2.88 10.09 -0.17
C ILE A 203 -3.31 8.68 -0.58
N LEU A 204 -4.57 8.53 -0.96
CA LEU A 204 -5.09 7.31 -1.56
C LEU A 204 -5.59 7.59 -2.98
N TYR A 205 -5.63 6.58 -3.83
CA TYR A 205 -6.07 6.71 -5.21
C TYR A 205 -7.37 5.95 -5.46
N GLU A 206 -8.32 6.62 -6.11
CA GLU A 206 -9.62 6.02 -6.47
C GLU A 206 -9.47 4.96 -7.57
N GLY A 207 -8.53 5.18 -8.50
CA GLY A 207 -8.23 4.25 -9.59
C GLY A 207 -6.75 4.11 -9.92
N TRP A 208 -6.43 3.03 -10.61
CA TRP A 208 -5.04 2.65 -10.92
C TRP A 208 -4.31 3.62 -11.83
N LEU A 209 -5.01 4.28 -12.77
CA LEU A 209 -4.37 5.29 -13.62
C LEU A 209 -3.76 6.43 -12.79
N GLY A 210 -4.46 6.91 -11.77
CA GLY A 210 -3.92 7.91 -10.85
C GLY A 210 -2.69 7.44 -10.08
N ALA A 211 -2.73 6.21 -9.56
CA ALA A 211 -1.62 5.60 -8.83
C ALA A 211 -0.39 5.35 -9.72
N LEU A 212 -0.59 4.86 -10.94
CA LEU A 212 0.47 4.61 -11.92
C LEU A 212 1.08 5.91 -12.43
N ASN A 213 0.27 6.95 -12.63
CA ASN A 213 0.77 8.29 -12.94
C ASN A 213 1.66 8.84 -11.81
N ASP A 214 1.33 8.55 -10.55
CA ASP A 214 2.18 8.93 -9.42
C ASP A 214 3.49 8.14 -9.38
N ALA A 215 3.43 6.81 -9.46
CA ALA A 215 4.60 5.92 -9.52
C ALA A 215 5.55 6.30 -10.67
N SER A 216 5.01 6.74 -11.81
CA SER A 216 5.81 7.14 -12.98
C SER A 216 6.64 8.42 -12.79
N LYS A 217 6.41 9.17 -11.70
CA LYS A 217 7.22 10.33 -11.34
C LYS A 217 8.57 9.91 -10.78
N THR A 218 8.68 8.70 -10.26
CA THR A 218 9.93 8.10 -9.80
C THR A 218 10.66 7.49 -10.98
N ASP A 219 11.94 7.82 -11.12
CA ASP A 219 12.80 7.27 -12.17
C ASP A 219 13.08 5.79 -11.87
N THR A 220 12.49 4.90 -12.66
CA THR A 220 12.57 3.45 -12.50
C THR A 220 13.25 2.83 -13.72
N ASN A 221 13.87 1.66 -13.54
CA ASN A 221 14.54 0.94 -14.63
C ASN A 221 13.60 0.54 -15.79
N LEU A 222 12.28 0.44 -15.55
CA LEU A 222 11.27 0.03 -16.50
C LEU A 222 10.13 1.03 -16.59
N PHE A 223 9.51 1.11 -17.76
CA PHE A 223 8.41 2.04 -17.98
C PHE A 223 7.15 1.60 -17.21
N VAL A 224 6.70 2.45 -16.27
CA VAL A 224 5.41 2.29 -15.58
C VAL A 224 4.27 2.59 -16.57
N PRO A 225 3.26 1.71 -16.71
CA PRO A 225 2.16 1.89 -17.66
C PRO A 225 1.23 3.04 -17.26
N THR A 226 1.39 4.19 -17.90
CA THR A 226 0.55 5.39 -17.68
C THR A 226 -0.51 5.61 -18.75
N ASN A 227 -0.58 4.72 -19.75
CA ASN A 227 -1.55 4.80 -20.85
C ASN A 227 -2.40 3.53 -20.86
N ILE A 228 -3.62 3.64 -20.33
CA ILE A 228 -4.56 2.53 -20.20
C ILE A 228 -5.78 2.78 -21.07
N GLU A 229 -6.14 1.79 -21.87
CA GLU A 229 -7.37 1.79 -22.68
C GLU A 229 -8.29 0.68 -22.16
N VAL A 230 -9.53 1.04 -21.79
CA VAL A 230 -10.54 0.05 -21.41
C VAL A 230 -11.48 -0.18 -22.60
N ILE A 231 -11.57 -1.44 -23.03
CA ILE A 231 -12.46 -1.89 -24.11
C ILE A 231 -13.48 -2.89 -23.56
N GLU A 232 -14.55 -3.09 -24.32
CA GLU A 232 -15.60 -4.05 -24.01
C GLU A 232 -15.78 -4.98 -25.20
N SER A 233 -15.61 -6.28 -24.99
CA SER A 233 -15.80 -7.28 -26.03
C SER A 233 -16.13 -8.63 -25.44
N ASN A 234 -16.75 -9.49 -26.24
CA ASN A 234 -17.00 -10.89 -25.84
C ASN A 234 -15.81 -11.81 -26.17
N ASN A 235 -14.69 -11.25 -26.62
CA ASN A 235 -13.48 -11.98 -27.00
C ASN A 235 -12.39 -11.79 -25.94
N GLY A 236 -11.36 -12.64 -25.94
CA GLY A 236 -10.21 -12.53 -25.03
C GLY A 236 -9.16 -11.49 -25.40
N GLU A 237 -9.50 -10.46 -26.15
CA GLU A 237 -8.59 -9.39 -26.59
C GLU A 237 -8.11 -8.51 -25.41
N GLY A 238 -7.09 -7.66 -25.64
CA GLY A 238 -6.44 -6.85 -24.60
C GLY A 238 -5.18 -7.50 -24.00
N ASP A 239 -4.52 -6.83 -23.08
CA ASP A 239 -3.39 -7.36 -22.30
C ASP A 239 -3.90 -7.95 -20.98
N ILE A 240 -4.84 -7.25 -20.34
CA ILE A 240 -5.58 -7.69 -19.17
C ILE A 240 -7.03 -7.95 -19.58
N THR A 241 -7.61 -9.07 -19.16
CA THR A 241 -9.03 -9.38 -19.37
C THR A 241 -9.75 -9.51 -18.05
N ILE A 242 -10.86 -8.80 -17.87
CA ILE A 242 -11.74 -8.90 -16.69
C ILE A 242 -12.99 -9.67 -17.10
N GLU A 243 -13.11 -10.91 -16.64
CA GLU A 243 -14.26 -11.77 -16.88
C GLU A 243 -15.25 -11.67 -15.71
N LEU A 244 -16.48 -11.25 -16.02
CA LEU A 244 -17.57 -11.16 -15.05
C LEU A 244 -18.40 -12.44 -15.06
N THR A 245 -18.62 -13.05 -13.88
CA THR A 245 -19.44 -14.26 -13.75
C THR A 245 -20.36 -14.24 -12.52
N ASN A 246 -21.56 -14.80 -12.68
CA ASN A 246 -22.47 -15.10 -11.58
C ASN A 246 -22.21 -16.47 -10.91
N ARG A 247 -21.20 -17.20 -11.37
CA ARG A 247 -20.75 -18.42 -10.68
C ARG A 247 -20.07 -18.03 -9.38
N LYS A 248 -20.19 -18.90 -8.38
CA LYS A 248 -19.40 -18.81 -7.14
C LYS A 248 -18.11 -19.60 -7.31
N ASN A 249 -17.02 -19.08 -6.77
CA ASN A 249 -15.78 -19.84 -6.65
C ASN A 249 -15.93 -20.94 -5.58
N ALA A 250 -15.36 -22.12 -5.82
CA ALA A 250 -15.47 -23.27 -4.91
C ALA A 250 -14.78 -23.03 -3.56
N ASP A 251 -13.71 -22.25 -3.56
CA ASP A 251 -12.91 -21.90 -2.39
C ASP A 251 -13.41 -20.61 -1.70
N GLY A 252 -14.48 -20.00 -2.23
CA GLY A 252 -15.12 -18.83 -1.64
C GLY A 252 -14.50 -17.47 -2.03
N PHE A 253 -13.58 -17.45 -3.00
CA PHE A 253 -12.99 -16.21 -3.49
C PHE A 253 -14.01 -15.31 -4.19
N ALA A 254 -13.93 -14.01 -3.91
CA ALA A 254 -14.75 -12.97 -4.54
C ALA A 254 -14.16 -12.49 -5.87
N GLY A 255 -12.83 -12.51 -5.98
CA GLY A 255 -12.05 -12.24 -7.18
C GLY A 255 -10.89 -13.24 -7.32
N TRP A 256 -10.42 -13.42 -8.55
CA TRP A 256 -9.21 -14.18 -8.81
C TRP A 256 -8.42 -13.62 -9.98
N THR A 257 -7.10 -13.50 -9.82
CA THR A 257 -6.20 -13.07 -10.90
C THR A 257 -5.22 -14.17 -11.31
N ASN A 258 -5.20 -14.50 -12.59
CA ASN A 258 -4.23 -15.42 -13.17
C ASN A 258 -3.38 -14.72 -14.23
N SER A 259 -2.08 -14.65 -14.01
CA SER A 259 -1.12 -14.05 -14.94
C SER A 259 -0.25 -15.11 -15.60
N ILE A 260 -0.07 -15.00 -16.93
CA ILE A 260 0.89 -15.78 -17.69
C ILE A 260 2.12 -14.91 -17.90
N ALA A 261 3.28 -15.47 -17.60
CA ALA A 261 4.54 -14.76 -17.63
C ALA A 261 5.65 -15.53 -18.36
N ASP A 262 6.63 -14.79 -18.86
CA ASP A 262 7.91 -15.32 -19.28
C ASP A 262 8.90 -15.16 -18.12
N ASP A 263 9.19 -16.27 -17.44
CA ASP A 263 10.11 -16.33 -16.30
C ASP A 263 11.57 -16.10 -16.71
N SER A 264 11.93 -16.32 -17.98
CA SER A 264 13.26 -16.05 -18.50
C SER A 264 13.51 -14.56 -18.74
N GLN A 265 12.44 -13.81 -19.05
CA GLN A 265 12.49 -12.37 -19.32
C GLN A 265 11.94 -11.53 -18.16
N ASN A 266 11.49 -12.17 -17.07
CA ASN A 266 10.86 -11.51 -15.93
C ASN A 266 9.78 -10.50 -16.37
N GLN A 267 8.78 -10.99 -17.12
CA GLN A 267 7.69 -10.16 -17.65
C GLN A 267 6.34 -10.87 -17.63
N ILE A 268 5.29 -10.11 -17.36
CA ILE A 268 3.91 -10.53 -17.62
C ILE A 268 3.63 -10.43 -19.12
N LEU A 269 2.98 -11.45 -19.67
CA LEU A 269 2.54 -11.52 -21.07
C LEU A 269 1.03 -11.31 -21.21
N LYS A 270 0.26 -11.78 -20.21
CA LYS A 270 -1.20 -11.69 -20.19
C LYS A 270 -1.68 -11.81 -18.75
N SER A 271 -2.71 -11.07 -18.38
CA SER A 271 -3.42 -11.30 -17.12
C SER A 271 -4.91 -11.49 -17.33
N ARG A 272 -5.51 -12.37 -16.51
CA ARG A 272 -6.95 -12.61 -16.48
C ARG A 272 -7.46 -12.47 -15.07
N ILE A 273 -8.39 -11.53 -14.90
CA ILE A 273 -9.16 -11.33 -13.68
C ILE A 273 -10.51 -12.02 -13.87
N THR A 274 -11.00 -12.72 -12.86
CA THR A 274 -12.36 -13.24 -12.79
C THR A 274 -13.05 -12.70 -11.55
N ILE A 275 -14.18 -12.02 -11.72
CA ILE A 275 -15.00 -11.52 -10.63
C ILE A 275 -16.22 -12.43 -10.46
N PHE A 276 -16.40 -12.97 -9.27
CA PHE A 276 -17.43 -13.97 -8.97
C PHE A 276 -18.70 -13.34 -8.37
N ALA A 277 -19.83 -14.03 -8.55
CA ALA A 277 -21.12 -13.68 -7.98
C ALA A 277 -21.56 -12.21 -8.20
N VAL A 278 -21.24 -11.66 -9.39
CA VAL A 278 -21.38 -10.22 -9.71
C VAL A 278 -22.77 -9.66 -9.39
N ASP A 279 -23.85 -10.38 -9.67
CA ASP A 279 -25.22 -9.92 -9.38
C ASP A 279 -25.52 -9.72 -7.90
N SER A 280 -24.81 -10.44 -7.02
CA SER A 280 -24.96 -10.32 -5.58
C SER A 280 -24.09 -9.23 -4.95
N LEU A 281 -23.15 -8.66 -5.71
CA LEU A 281 -22.27 -7.61 -5.22
C LEU A 281 -22.93 -6.25 -5.31
N SER A 282 -22.80 -5.46 -4.25
CA SER A 282 -22.98 -4.01 -4.32
C SER A 282 -21.91 -3.36 -5.20
N LEU A 283 -22.15 -2.13 -5.64
CA LEU A 283 -21.17 -1.37 -6.43
C LEU A 283 -19.85 -1.16 -5.67
N ALA A 284 -19.93 -0.85 -4.38
CA ALA A 284 -18.75 -0.62 -3.54
C ALA A 284 -17.92 -1.91 -3.34
N GLU A 285 -18.58 -3.06 -3.20
CA GLU A 285 -17.88 -4.36 -3.15
C GLU A 285 -17.22 -4.69 -4.48
N LEU A 286 -17.90 -4.43 -5.60
CA LEU A 286 -17.34 -4.61 -6.93
C LEU A 286 -16.13 -3.71 -7.16
N GLU A 287 -16.22 -2.42 -6.83
CA GLU A 287 -15.09 -1.48 -6.90
C GLU A 287 -13.89 -2.01 -6.09
N THR A 288 -14.15 -2.47 -4.87
CA THR A 288 -13.12 -2.99 -3.95
C THR A 288 -12.40 -4.20 -4.52
N ILE A 289 -13.15 -5.21 -4.98
CA ILE A 289 -12.57 -6.45 -5.53
C ILE A 289 -11.80 -6.12 -6.82
N VAL A 290 -12.37 -5.33 -7.72
CA VAL A 290 -11.72 -4.99 -9.00
C VAL A 290 -10.43 -4.21 -8.77
N ARG A 291 -10.41 -3.28 -7.81
CA ARG A 291 -9.20 -2.52 -7.47
C ARG A 291 -8.09 -3.44 -6.96
N HIS A 292 -8.41 -4.42 -6.11
CA HIS A 292 -7.45 -5.41 -5.62
C HIS A 292 -6.93 -6.33 -6.74
N GLU A 293 -7.83 -6.95 -7.50
CA GLU A 293 -7.44 -7.88 -8.58
C GLU A 293 -6.64 -7.18 -9.69
N MET A 294 -6.94 -5.90 -9.97
CA MET A 294 -6.15 -5.10 -10.89
C MET A 294 -4.72 -4.88 -10.38
N GLY A 295 -4.50 -4.78 -9.06
CA GLY A 295 -3.15 -4.75 -8.48
C GLY A 295 -2.36 -6.01 -8.81
N HIS A 296 -2.96 -7.19 -8.66
CA HIS A 296 -2.34 -8.44 -9.09
C HIS A 296 -2.08 -8.50 -10.59
N ALA A 297 -3.00 -8.00 -11.41
CA ALA A 297 -2.83 -7.97 -12.86
C ALA A 297 -1.70 -7.02 -13.31
N LEU A 298 -1.41 -5.99 -12.51
CA LEU A 298 -0.27 -5.08 -12.70
C LEU A 298 1.05 -5.66 -12.15
N GLY A 299 0.98 -6.76 -11.40
CA GLY A 299 2.14 -7.52 -10.91
C GLY A 299 2.36 -7.47 -9.40
N LEU A 300 1.49 -6.82 -8.63
CA LEU A 300 1.64 -6.74 -7.17
C LEU A 300 1.34 -8.06 -6.47
N ALA A 301 2.05 -8.29 -5.37
CA ALA A 301 1.79 -9.36 -4.42
C ALA A 301 0.69 -8.98 -3.43
N HIS A 302 0.29 -9.94 -2.59
CA HIS A 302 -0.44 -9.60 -1.39
C HIS A 302 0.42 -8.74 -0.45
N SER A 303 -0.24 -7.81 0.23
CA SER A 303 0.30 -7.04 1.35
C SER A 303 0.24 -7.86 2.64
N THR A 304 1.20 -7.61 3.54
CA THR A 304 1.16 -8.14 4.91
C THR A 304 0.35 -7.28 5.88
N ASP A 305 -0.03 -6.06 5.48
CA ASP A 305 -0.81 -5.13 6.30
C ASP A 305 -2.32 -5.41 6.14
N PRO A 306 -3.03 -5.81 7.22
CA PRO A 306 -4.47 -6.10 7.17
C PRO A 306 -5.36 -4.90 6.84
N GLU A 307 -4.86 -3.67 6.95
CA GLU A 307 -5.58 -2.43 6.62
C GLU A 307 -5.32 -1.95 5.18
N ASP A 308 -4.43 -2.64 4.45
CA ASP A 308 -4.08 -2.32 3.07
C ASP A 308 -5.02 -2.99 2.07
N LEU A 309 -5.20 -2.35 0.90
CA LEU A 309 -6.06 -2.86 -0.17
C LEU A 309 -5.58 -4.23 -0.64
N MET A 310 -4.27 -4.45 -0.76
CA MET A 310 -3.68 -5.67 -1.31
C MET A 310 -3.57 -6.81 -0.30
N TYR A 311 -4.17 -6.70 0.90
CA TYR A 311 -4.23 -7.80 1.86
C TYR A 311 -5.07 -8.98 1.31
N PRO A 312 -4.72 -10.27 1.54
CA PRO A 312 -5.39 -11.45 0.93
C PRO A 312 -6.89 -11.59 1.21
N THR A 313 -7.40 -10.87 2.22
CA THR A 313 -8.83 -10.82 2.54
C THR A 313 -9.20 -9.38 2.77
N ILE A 314 -9.75 -8.72 1.77
CA ILE A 314 -10.02 -7.29 1.80
C ILE A 314 -11.04 -7.00 2.91
N GLN A 315 -10.60 -6.28 3.93
CA GLN A 315 -11.37 -5.98 5.15
C GLN A 315 -11.19 -4.53 5.63
N THR A 316 -10.36 -3.75 4.94
CA THR A 316 -10.17 -2.33 5.22
C THR A 316 -11.43 -1.53 4.91
N ASN A 317 -11.70 -0.51 5.74
CA ASN A 317 -12.80 0.42 5.49
C ASN A 317 -12.43 1.53 4.48
N PHE A 318 -11.17 1.56 4.02
CA PHE A 318 -10.67 2.48 3.02
C PHE A 318 -10.02 1.68 1.88
N PRO A 319 -10.81 0.93 1.09
CA PRO A 319 -10.30 0.01 0.05
C PRO A 319 -9.84 0.78 -1.21
N TYR A 320 -8.90 1.70 -1.05
CA TYR A 320 -8.29 2.51 -2.11
C TYR A 320 -6.81 2.17 -2.21
N ILE A 321 -6.19 2.49 -3.35
CA ILE A 321 -4.76 2.21 -3.57
C ILE A 321 -3.96 3.16 -2.67
N SER A 322 -3.09 2.61 -1.83
CA SER A 322 -2.31 3.35 -0.85
C SER A 322 -0.96 3.82 -1.40
N GLU A 323 -0.29 4.72 -0.68
CA GLU A 323 1.11 5.08 -0.98
C GLU A 323 2.03 3.86 -0.95
N CYS A 324 1.76 2.87 -0.08
CA CYS A 324 2.53 1.63 -0.05
C CYS A 324 2.35 0.81 -1.33
N ASP A 325 1.15 0.76 -1.90
CA ASP A 325 0.90 0.09 -3.17
C ASP A 325 1.66 0.77 -4.32
N VAL A 326 1.73 2.11 -4.29
CA VAL A 326 2.51 2.91 -5.26
C VAL A 326 4.01 2.60 -5.11
N ASP A 327 4.55 2.62 -3.90
CA ASP A 327 5.96 2.27 -3.62
C ASP A 327 6.30 0.84 -4.08
N ALA A 328 5.34 -0.08 -3.95
CA ALA A 328 5.48 -1.46 -4.42
C ALA A 328 5.53 -1.54 -5.95
N ILE A 329 4.71 -0.75 -6.66
CA ILE A 329 4.80 -0.60 -8.11
C ILE A 329 6.17 -0.01 -8.48
N GLU A 330 6.61 1.08 -7.85
CA GLU A 330 7.91 1.68 -8.15
C GLU A 330 9.05 0.67 -8.00
N SER A 331 9.06 -0.08 -6.90
CA SER A 331 10.05 -1.12 -6.63
C SER A 331 10.01 -2.25 -7.68
N LEU A 332 8.81 -2.68 -8.08
CA LEU A 332 8.60 -3.69 -9.11
C LEU A 332 9.17 -3.25 -10.46
N TYR A 333 8.91 -2.00 -10.86
CA TYR A 333 9.41 -1.43 -12.12
C TYR A 333 10.89 -1.00 -12.05
N ASP A 334 11.45 -0.82 -10.86
CA ASP A 334 12.89 -0.68 -10.66
C ASP A 334 13.64 -2.02 -10.70
N GLY A 335 12.92 -3.14 -10.87
CA GLY A 335 13.49 -4.47 -11.03
C GLY A 335 13.75 -5.21 -9.71
N GLN A 336 13.10 -4.79 -8.62
CA GLN A 336 13.11 -5.54 -7.37
C GLN A 336 12.09 -6.69 -7.43
N ASN A 337 12.54 -7.89 -7.04
CA ASN A 337 11.70 -9.08 -6.99
C ASN A 337 11.38 -9.42 -5.52
N THR A 338 10.44 -8.71 -4.90
CA THR A 338 9.98 -9.02 -3.54
C THR A 338 8.76 -9.94 -3.60
N SER A 339 8.70 -10.92 -2.70
CA SER A 339 7.60 -11.90 -2.71
C SER A 339 6.31 -11.42 -2.02
N GLU A 340 6.37 -10.26 -1.38
CA GLU A 340 5.34 -9.66 -0.54
C GLU A 340 5.46 -8.14 -0.64
N VAL A 341 4.34 -7.44 -0.52
CA VAL A 341 4.33 -5.98 -0.29
C VAL A 341 4.44 -5.75 1.22
N ILE A 342 5.58 -5.20 1.66
CA ILE A 342 5.80 -4.87 3.07
C ILE A 342 5.40 -3.42 3.28
N CYS A 343 4.16 -3.20 3.74
CA CYS A 343 3.73 -1.91 4.24
C CYS A 343 4.11 -1.78 5.72
N GLU A 344 5.00 -0.84 6.05
CA GLU A 344 5.28 -0.48 7.45
C GLU A 344 4.23 0.52 7.95
N ILE A 345 3.77 0.32 9.19
CA ILE A 345 2.79 1.18 9.89
C ILE A 345 3.49 2.34 10.59
#